data_AF-A0A535RV17-F1
#
_entry.id   AF-A0A535RV17-F1
#
_cell.length_a   1.000
_cell.length_b   1.000
_cell.length_c   1.000
_cell.angle_alpha   90.00
_cell.angle_beta   90.00
_cell.angle_gamma   90.00
#
_symmetry.space_group_name_H-M   'P 1'
#
loop_
_entity.id
_entity.type
_entity.pdbx_description
1 polymer ?
#
loop_
_entity_poly.entity_id
_entity_poly.type
_entity_poly.pdbx_seq_one_letter_code
_entity_poly.pdbx_strand_id
1 'polypeptide(L)' 'MALAGSLVDFPLEGVLRLLESARKTGVLEVAVDGDAGTLEITEGNLTAARYGDDVGDAALGA' A
#
# COMPACT_ATOMS: atom_id res chain seq x y z
N MET A 1 -2.94 5.53 15.36
CA MET A 1 -4.34 5.09 15.18
C MET A 1 -4.37 4.34 13.86
N ALA A 2 -4.53 3.02 13.89
CA ALA A 2 -4.52 2.18 12.69
C ALA A 2 -5.97 1.95 12.22
N LEU A 3 -6.24 2.20 10.95
CA LEU A 3 -7.51 1.87 10.32
C LEU A 3 -7.37 0.46 9.73
N ALA A 4 -8.15 -0.50 10.24
CA ALA A 4 -8.20 -1.86 9.73
C ALA A 4 -9.50 -2.07 8.95
N GLY A 5 -9.42 -2.73 7.81
CA GLY A 5 -10.56 -3.03 6.93
C GLY A 5 -10.21 -4.14 5.95
N SER A 6 -11.21 -4.72 5.29
CA SER A 6 -11.01 -5.76 4.27
C SER A 6 -11.10 -5.19 2.86
N LEU A 7 -10.53 -5.88 1.87
CA LEU A 7 -10.62 -5.47 0.45
C LEU A 7 -12.05 -5.47 -0.10
N VAL A 8 -12.95 -6.23 0.52
CA VAL A 8 -14.38 -6.25 0.16
C VAL A 8 -15.05 -4.93 0.56
N ASP A 9 -14.67 -4.39 1.71
CA ASP A 9 -15.18 -3.11 2.22
C ASP A 9 -14.46 -1.92 1.59
N PHE A 10 -13.19 -2.11 1.21
CA PHE A 10 -12.33 -1.09 0.64
C PHE A 10 -11.51 -1.68 -0.52
N PRO A 11 -12.01 -1.60 -1.77
CA PRO A 11 -11.24 -2.07 -2.92
C PRO A 11 -9.89 -1.35 -2.97
N LEU A 12 -8.81 -2.09 -3.17
CA LEU A 12 -7.43 -1.58 -3.10
C LEU A 12 -7.23 -0.33 -3.97
N GLU A 13 -7.79 -0.34 -5.17
CA GLU A 13 -7.74 0.80 -6.09
C GLU A 13 -8.35 2.08 -5.48
N GLY A 14 -9.49 1.95 -4.78
CA GLY A 14 -10.13 3.07 -4.10
C GLY A 14 -9.27 3.61 -2.95
N VAL A 15 -8.63 2.72 -2.20
CA VAL A 15 -7.68 3.08 -1.14
C VAL A 15 -6.48 3.83 -1.71
N LEU A 16 -5.86 3.31 -2.78
CA LEU A 16 -4.72 3.94 -3.43
C LEU A 16 -5.06 5.33 -3.97
N ARG A 17 -6.21 5.50 -4.64
CA ARG A 17 -6.68 6.82 -5.10
C ARG A 17 -6.92 7.79 -3.95
N LEU A 18 -7.45 7.31 -2.81
CA LEU A 18 -7.62 8.16 -1.63
C LEU A 18 -6.26 8.62 -1.09
N LEU A 19 -5.29 7.72 -0.98
CA LEU A 19 -3.94 8.01 -0.51
C LEU A 19 -3.21 8.99 -1.45
N GLU A 20 -3.37 8.81 -2.77
CA GLU A 20 -2.92 9.75 -3.80
C GLU A 20 -3.53 11.14 -3.62
N SER A 21 -4.86 11.22 -3.55
CA SER A 21 -5.59 12.49 -3.43
C SER A 21 -5.22 13.27 -2.17
N ALA A 22 -4.93 12.56 -1.08
CA ALA A 22 -4.53 13.13 0.20
C ALA A 22 -3.01 13.35 0.30
N ARG A 23 -2.25 13.11 -0.79
CA ARG A 23 -0.78 13.21 -0.86
C ARG A 23 -0.10 12.55 0.32
N LYS A 24 -0.57 11.35 0.68
CA LYS A 24 -0.08 10.67 1.87
C LYS A 24 1.33 10.16 1.67
N THR A 25 2.12 10.26 2.73
CA THR A 25 3.40 9.59 2.86
C THR A 25 3.30 8.60 4.01
N GLY A 26 3.69 7.35 3.78
CA GLY A 26 3.62 6.29 4.78
C GLY A 26 3.64 4.89 4.17
N VAL A 27 3.36 3.89 5.01
CA VAL A 27 3.33 2.48 4.62
C VAL A 27 1.92 1.94 4.78
N LEU A 28 1.42 1.26 3.76
CA LEU A 28 0.18 0.48 3.81
C LEU A 28 0.55 -1.00 3.96
N GLU A 29 0.18 -1.58 5.09
CA GLU A 29 0.29 -3.02 5.33
C GLU A 29 -0.90 -3.73 4.68
N VAL A 30 -0.62 -4.76 3.88
CA VAL A 30 -1.62 -5.57 3.19
C VAL A 30 -1.40 -7.01 3.60
N ALA A 31 -2.44 -7.66 4.13
CA ALA A 31 -2.36 -9.07 4.49
C ALA A 31 -3.26 -9.92 3.58
N VAL A 32 -2.74 -11.04 3.09
CA VAL A 32 -3.45 -12.01 2.25
C VAL A 32 -3.17 -13.40 2.80
N ASP A 33 -4.22 -14.12 3.19
CA ASP A 33 -4.15 -15.53 3.64
C ASP A 33 -3.07 -15.86 4.68
N GLY A 34 -2.73 -14.90 5.54
CA GLY A 34 -1.73 -15.04 6.61
C GLY A 34 -0.34 -14.49 6.26
N ASP A 35 -0.10 -14.18 4.99
CA ASP A 35 1.09 -13.47 4.54
C ASP A 35 0.87 -11.95 4.63
N ALA A 36 1.95 -11.23 4.93
CA ALA A 36 1.95 -9.77 4.96
C ALA A 36 2.86 -9.20 3.87
N GLY A 37 2.37 -8.15 3.23
CA GLY A 37 3.10 -7.29 2.32
C GLY A 37 2.99 -5.83 2.74
N THR A 38 3.87 -5.00 2.21
CA THR A 38 3.87 -3.56 2.45
C THR A 38 3.94 -2.79 1.15
N LEU A 39 3.21 -1.69 1.09
CA LEU A 39 3.25 -0.71 0.01
C LEU A 39 3.74 0.61 0.60
N GLU A 40 4.89 1.09 0.13
CA GLU A 40 5.43 2.38 0.54
C GLU A 40 4.88 3.46 -0.39
N ILE A 41 4.31 4.52 0.19
CA ILE A 41 3.75 5.65 -0.53
C ILE A 41 4.49 6.92 -0.11
N THR A 42 4.89 7.72 -1.09
CA THR A 42 5.53 9.03 -0.90
C THR A 42 4.76 10.08 -1.68
N GLU A 43 4.24 11.09 -0.98
CA GLU A 43 3.47 12.20 -1.56
C GLU A 43 2.30 11.75 -2.45
N GLY A 44 1.68 10.62 -2.10
CA GLY A 44 0.59 10.02 -2.86
C GLY A 44 1.01 9.03 -3.95
N ASN A 45 2.30 8.84 -4.19
CA ASN A 45 2.83 7.91 -5.19
C ASN A 45 3.32 6.61 -4.55
N LEU A 46 3.01 5.47 -5.14
CA LEU A 46 3.59 4.19 -4.73
C LEU A 46 5.06 4.15 -5.15
N THR A 47 5.98 4.00 -4.19
CA THR A 47 7.44 4.02 -4.44
C THR A 47 8.09 2.66 -4.28
N ALA A 48 7.52 1.79 -3.45
CA ALA A 48 8.00 0.43 -3.27
C ALA A 48 6.86 -0.51 -2.88
N ALA A 49 7.03 -1.80 -3.19
CA ALA A 49 6.14 -2.87 -2.79
C ALA A 49 6.97 -4.08 -2.35
N ARG A 50 6.62 -4.67 -1.20
CA ARG A 50 7.23 -5.88 -0.68
C ARG A 50 6.15 -6.91 -0.35
N TYR A 51 6.41 -8.18 -0.63
CA TYR A 51 5.53 -9.29 -0.27
C TYR A 51 6.38 -10.46 0.21
N GLY A 52 6.15 -10.94 1.44
CA GLY A 52 7.04 -11.94 2.06
C GLY A 52 8.46 -11.41 2.26
N ASP A 53 9.46 -12.30 2.14
CA ASP A 53 10.90 -11.93 2.17
C ASP A 53 11.40 -11.36 0.83
N ASP A 54 10.55 -11.33 -0.20
CA ASP A 54 10.90 -10.78 -1.50
C ASP A 54 10.72 -9.26 -1.49
N VAL A 55 11.85 -8.56 -1.46
CA VAL A 55 11.90 -7.13 -1.76
C VAL A 55 11.65 -6.97 -3.25
N GLY A 56 10.41 -6.64 -3.62
CA GLY A 56 10.10 -6.22 -4.99
C GLY A 56 10.91 -4.98 -5.37
N ASP A 57 11.32 -4.90 -6.62
CA ASP A 57 11.98 -3.71 -7.16
C ASP A 57 11.10 -2.47 -6.96
N ALA A 58 11.73 -1.29 -6.88
CA ALA A 58 11.03 -0.02 -6.76
C ALA A 58 9.88 0.06 -7.78
N ALA A 59 8.68 0.39 -7.30
CA ALA A 59 7.50 0.52 -8.13
C ALA A 59 7.69 1.78 -9.00
N LEU A 60 8.28 1.58 -10.18
CA LEU A 60 8.43 2.52 -11.31
C LEU A 60 8.36 4.02 -10.97
N GLY A 61 9.54 4.63 -10.84
CA GLY A 61 9.80 6.01 -11.26
C GLY A 61 9.19 7.12 -10.40
N ALA A 62 10.00 7.64 -9.49
CA ALA A 62 9.88 9.05 -9.09
C ALA A 62 10.16 9.98 -10.29
#